data_AF-A0A964ZBF3-F1
#
_entry.id   AF-A0A964ZBF3-F1
#
_cell.length_a   1.000
_cell.length_b   1.000
_cell.length_c   1.000
_cell.angle_alpha   90.00
_cell.angle_beta   90.00
_cell.angle_gamma   90.00
#
_symmetry.space_group_name_H-M   'P 1'
#
loop_
_entity.id
_entity.type
_entity.pdbx_description
1 polymer ?
#
loop_
_entity_poly.entity_id
_entity_poly.type
_entity_poly.pdbx_seq_one_letter_code
_entity_poly.pdbx_strand_id
1 'polypeptide(L)'
;MATPHQKEAQQRKILYLGLILVLFTVAFGLRRYVIDEQARSLAIREQSRGEVELLGSAVRLGLTGSRGLVTCMLWNSAFEAQKRNQWNELELTVRALTRLQPHFIAPWLFQSWNLAYNVSVEADRPRDKYFYIARGIELLARGERQNANQPDLRWSIGFYTQHKIGRSDETNYQRSVFQLSMIPPHERDPARFWIPGATPGDESKFNYVEYEKFCKDHPQLVRRLREGMHRDNKNERKRLFTCESERQVVEFLEDNYMVPGVYRADALVGPADRRAWLPNTVDVALPELERFPALPSRIAEAGWLTSGSNLPDEADAFLVAGSWFAYSQEPIPAPGKLPGSTLPITDPARQRRPRNITTLIFRNYPAQARRYHAERLQEEGWYDEEPWDASEWFRESQDLAGRSVK
;
A
#
# COMPACT_ATOMS: atom_id res chain seq x y z
N MET A 1 0.78 -68.88 20.33
CA MET A 1 1.93 -68.26 21.05
C MET A 1 2.80 -67.55 20.03
N ALA A 2 3.13 -66.27 20.25
CA ALA A 2 4.01 -65.53 19.34
C ALA A 2 5.38 -66.22 19.23
N THR A 3 5.91 -66.36 18.02
CA THR A 3 7.19 -67.01 17.77
C THR A 3 8.33 -66.21 18.43
N PRO A 4 9.47 -66.83 18.78
CA PRO A 4 10.60 -66.14 19.42
C PRO A 4 11.04 -64.87 18.69
N HIS A 5 11.08 -64.92 17.35
CA HIS A 5 11.40 -63.76 16.51
C HIS A 5 10.36 -62.63 16.57
N GLN A 6 9.08 -62.94 16.76
CA GLN A 6 8.03 -61.92 16.95
C GLN A 6 8.16 -61.20 18.29
N LYS A 7 8.58 -61.90 19.35
CA LYS A 7 8.84 -61.31 20.67
C LYS A 7 10.06 -60.39 20.65
N GLU A 8 11.16 -60.80 20.01
CA GLU A 8 12.34 -59.95 19.83
C GLU A 8 12.03 -58.70 18.98
N ALA A 9 11.23 -58.85 17.92
CA ALA A 9 10.81 -57.72 17.10
C ALA A 9 9.93 -56.73 17.88
N GLN A 10 9.02 -57.22 18.74
CA GLN A 10 8.24 -56.36 19.63
C GLN A 10 9.12 -55.63 20.64
N GLN A 11 10.08 -56.31 21.27
CA GLN A 11 11.00 -55.69 22.22
C GLN A 11 11.86 -54.60 21.58
N ARG A 12 12.38 -54.82 20.36
CA ARG A 12 13.12 -53.79 19.61
C ARG A 12 12.23 -52.60 19.25
N LYS A 13 10.99 -52.84 18.82
CA LYS A 13 10.03 -51.75 18.54
C LYS A 13 9.74 -50.92 19.79
N ILE A 14 9.51 -51.55 20.94
CA ILE A 14 9.28 -50.86 22.22
C ILE A 14 10.53 -50.06 22.62
N LEU A 15 11.72 -50.64 22.48
CA LEU A 15 12.99 -49.97 22.75
C LEU A 15 13.16 -48.72 21.86
N TYR A 16 12.93 -48.84 20.56
CA TYR A 16 13.00 -47.72 19.63
C TYR A 16 11.97 -46.64 19.95
N LEU A 17 10.74 -47.03 20.30
CA LEU A 17 9.68 -46.08 20.65
C LEU A 17 10.03 -45.33 21.95
N GLY A 18 10.58 -46.03 22.94
CA GLY A 18 11.12 -45.43 24.16
C GLY A 18 12.28 -44.48 23.91
N LEU A 19 13.23 -44.87 23.04
CA LEU A 19 14.37 -44.04 22.65
C LEU A 19 13.92 -42.77 21.91
N ILE A 20 12.97 -42.88 20.98
CA ILE A 20 12.37 -41.74 20.27
C ILE A 20 11.71 -40.79 21.27
N LEU A 21 10.95 -41.32 22.23
CA LEU A 21 10.34 -40.52 23.29
C LEU A 21 11.39 -39.78 24.09
N VAL A 22 12.44 -40.45 24.58
CA VAL A 22 13.53 -39.84 25.35
C VAL A 22 14.24 -38.75 24.54
N LEU A 23 14.62 -39.04 23.29
CA LEU A 23 15.26 -38.06 22.40
C LEU A 23 14.35 -36.86 22.15
N PHE A 24 13.03 -37.07 21.98
CA PHE A 24 12.07 -35.99 21.81
C PHE A 24 11.95 -35.13 23.08
N THR A 25 11.91 -35.73 24.27
CA THR A 25 11.85 -34.99 25.55
C THR A 25 13.13 -34.19 25.78
N VAL A 26 14.29 -34.77 25.50
CA VAL A 26 15.59 -34.08 25.62
C VAL A 26 15.69 -32.94 24.61
N ALA A 27 15.32 -33.18 23.35
CA ALA A 27 15.28 -32.13 22.32
C ALA A 27 14.33 -30.99 22.70
N PHE A 28 13.17 -31.29 23.29
CA PHE A 28 12.22 -30.29 23.77
C PHE A 28 12.77 -29.47 24.96
N GLY A 29 13.44 -30.13 25.90
CA GLY A 29 14.12 -29.47 27.01
C GLY A 29 15.24 -28.55 26.53
N LEU A 30 16.14 -29.07 25.69
CA LEU A 30 17.26 -28.30 25.11
C LEU A 30 16.78 -27.11 24.27
N ARG A 31 15.68 -27.25 23.54
CA ARG A 31 15.04 -26.15 22.80
C ARG A 31 14.70 -24.99 23.72
N ARG A 32 14.14 -25.26 24.90
CA ARG A 32 13.73 -24.20 25.85
C ARG A 32 14.91 -23.43 26.45
N TYR A 33 16.06 -24.07 26.61
CA TYR A 33 17.24 -23.41 27.18
C TYR A 33 18.10 -22.74 26.11
N VAL A 34 18.43 -23.45 25.03
CA VAL A 34 19.37 -22.93 24.02
C VAL A 34 18.67 -22.08 22.97
N ILE A 35 17.58 -22.59 22.40
CA ILE A 35 16.93 -21.97 21.22
C ILE A 35 16.07 -20.78 21.65
N ASP A 36 15.32 -20.91 22.74
CA ASP A 36 14.44 -19.83 23.20
C ASP A 36 15.22 -18.61 23.73
N GLU A 37 16.37 -18.83 24.37
CA GLU A 37 17.23 -17.75 24.88
C GLU A 37 17.92 -17.01 23.74
N GLN A 38 18.48 -17.74 22.76
CA GLN A 38 18.98 -17.15 21.52
C GLN A 38 17.88 -16.42 20.74
N ALA A 39 16.69 -16.99 20.61
CA ALA A 39 15.55 -16.37 19.93
C ALA A 39 15.06 -15.10 20.62
N ARG A 40 15.15 -15.01 21.96
CA ARG A 40 14.89 -13.78 22.73
C ARG A 40 15.97 -12.74 22.45
N SER A 41 17.25 -13.11 22.50
CA SER A 41 18.36 -12.19 22.25
C SER A 41 18.33 -11.59 20.82
N LEU A 42 17.85 -12.36 19.84
CA LEU A 42 17.70 -11.94 18.45
C LEU A 42 16.33 -11.30 18.14
N ALA A 43 15.47 -11.11 19.15
CA ALA A 43 14.11 -10.57 19.00
C ALA A 43 13.25 -11.28 17.93
N ILE A 44 13.41 -12.61 17.81
CA ILE A 44 12.71 -13.47 16.83
C ILE A 44 11.32 -13.91 17.36
N ARG A 45 11.05 -13.79 18.66
CA ARG A 45 9.80 -14.27 19.29
C ARG A 45 8.59 -13.38 18.97
N GLU A 46 7.52 -13.99 18.43
CA GLU A 46 6.20 -13.36 18.18
C GLU A 46 5.62 -12.64 19.42
N GLN A 47 5.78 -13.21 20.62
CA GLN A 47 5.26 -12.62 21.88
C GLN A 47 5.81 -11.23 22.21
N SER A 48 6.95 -10.84 21.63
CA SER A 48 7.55 -9.51 21.84
C SER A 48 7.09 -8.45 20.83
N ARG A 49 6.24 -8.81 19.85
CA ARG A 49 5.88 -7.97 18.70
C ARG A 49 4.38 -7.61 18.59
N GLY A 50 3.62 -7.72 19.68
CA GLY A 50 2.39 -6.95 19.89
C GLY A 50 1.08 -7.44 19.25
N GLU A 51 1.09 -8.27 18.20
CA GLU A 51 -0.15 -8.77 17.57
C GLU A 51 -0.17 -10.29 17.48
N VAL A 52 -0.58 -10.95 18.57
CA VAL A 52 -0.82 -12.40 18.55
C VAL A 52 -2.29 -12.64 18.20
N GLU A 53 -2.59 -12.87 16.92
CA GLU A 53 -3.86 -13.47 16.53
C GLU A 53 -3.88 -14.93 17.05
N LEU A 54 -4.45 -15.13 18.24
CA LEU A 54 -4.48 -16.40 19.00
C LEU A 54 -4.84 -17.61 18.13
N LEU A 55 -5.78 -17.42 17.19
CA LEU A 55 -6.26 -18.45 16.28
C LEU A 55 -5.17 -18.88 15.27
N GLY A 56 -4.39 -17.94 14.74
CA GLY A 56 -3.27 -18.23 13.84
C GLY A 56 -2.17 -19.01 14.56
N SER A 57 -1.85 -18.64 15.80
CA SER A 57 -0.87 -19.34 16.63
C SER A 57 -1.30 -20.78 16.94
N ALA A 58 -2.59 -21.00 17.25
CA ALA A 58 -3.14 -22.33 17.51
C ALA A 58 -3.08 -23.24 16.27
N VAL A 59 -3.43 -22.73 15.09
CA VAL A 59 -3.33 -23.47 13.82
C VAL A 59 -1.87 -23.83 13.51
N ARG A 60 -0.93 -22.90 13.71
CA ARG A 60 0.51 -23.17 13.52
C ARG A 60 1.03 -24.25 14.48
N LEU A 61 0.57 -24.23 15.73
CA LEU A 61 0.91 -25.25 16.73
C LEU A 61 0.29 -26.61 16.39
N GLY A 62 -0.95 -26.65 15.90
CA GLY A 62 -1.59 -27.89 15.45
C GLY A 62 -0.90 -28.50 14.22
N LEU A 63 -0.42 -27.67 13.30
CA LEU A 63 0.22 -28.10 12.06
C LEU A 63 1.74 -28.35 12.17
N THR A 64 2.36 -28.17 13.35
CA THR A 64 3.82 -28.33 13.62
C THR A 64 4.67 -28.84 12.44
N GLY A 65 4.71 -30.17 12.23
CA GLY A 65 5.52 -30.83 11.19
C GLY A 65 4.89 -30.85 9.79
N SER A 66 3.57 -30.73 9.66
CA SER A 66 2.85 -30.70 8.38
C SER A 66 2.76 -29.30 7.76
N ARG A 67 3.19 -28.25 8.47
CA ARG A 67 3.12 -26.85 8.02
C ARG A 67 3.70 -26.64 6.62
N GLY A 68 4.83 -27.27 6.32
CA GLY A 68 5.47 -27.18 4.99
C GLY A 68 4.57 -27.72 3.88
N LEU A 69 3.95 -28.88 4.08
CA LEU A 69 3.03 -29.50 3.12
C LEU A 69 1.80 -28.61 2.87
N VAL A 70 1.17 -28.13 3.95
CA VAL A 70 0.02 -27.23 3.85
C VAL A 70 0.40 -25.92 3.13
N THR A 71 1.59 -25.40 3.39
CA THR A 71 2.11 -24.21 2.70
C THR A 71 2.23 -24.46 1.19
N CYS A 72 2.81 -25.60 0.78
CA CYS A 72 2.91 -25.96 -0.64
C CYS A 72 1.53 -26.14 -1.30
N MET A 73 0.57 -26.74 -0.59
CA MET A 73 -0.81 -26.87 -1.06
C MET A 73 -1.46 -25.51 -1.27
N LEU A 74 -1.36 -24.60 -0.28
CA LEU A 74 -1.90 -23.24 -0.39
C LEU A 74 -1.25 -22.45 -1.53
N TRP A 75 0.06 -22.62 -1.74
CA TRP A 75 0.73 -22.03 -2.91
C TRP A 75 0.12 -22.52 -4.22
N ASN A 76 -0.05 -23.84 -4.37
CA ASN A 76 -0.64 -24.41 -5.57
C ASN A 76 -2.09 -23.93 -5.76
N SER A 77 -2.88 -23.88 -4.68
CA SER A 77 -4.25 -23.33 -4.70
C SER A 77 -4.27 -21.86 -5.11
N ALA A 78 -3.35 -21.03 -4.62
CA ALA A 78 -3.25 -19.63 -5.01
C ALA A 78 -2.93 -19.49 -6.51
N PHE A 79 -2.01 -20.30 -7.03
CA PHE A 79 -1.70 -20.32 -8.46
C PHE A 79 -2.88 -20.77 -9.32
N GLU A 80 -3.63 -21.79 -8.89
CA GLU A 80 -4.81 -22.27 -9.63
C GLU A 80 -5.97 -21.26 -9.57
N ALA A 81 -6.23 -20.65 -8.41
CA ALA A 81 -7.23 -19.59 -8.28
C ALA A 81 -6.89 -18.39 -9.17
N GLN A 82 -5.60 -18.02 -9.24
CA GLN A 82 -5.15 -16.98 -10.16
C GLN A 82 -5.42 -17.35 -11.62
N LYS A 83 -5.02 -18.54 -12.10
CA LYS A 83 -5.25 -18.96 -13.49
C LYS A 83 -6.72 -18.95 -13.91
N ARG A 84 -7.62 -19.13 -12.94
CA ARG A 84 -9.08 -19.16 -13.14
C ARG A 84 -9.76 -17.81 -12.88
N ASN A 85 -8.99 -16.75 -12.61
CA ASN A 85 -9.48 -15.42 -12.24
C ASN A 85 -10.42 -15.44 -11.01
N GLN A 86 -10.20 -16.38 -10.08
CA GLN A 86 -10.98 -16.52 -8.84
C GLN A 86 -10.39 -15.64 -7.74
N TRP A 87 -10.57 -14.33 -7.86
CA TRP A 87 -9.91 -13.32 -7.01
C TRP A 87 -10.21 -13.46 -5.51
N ASN A 88 -11.45 -13.75 -5.15
CA ASN A 88 -11.84 -13.96 -3.75
C ASN A 88 -11.13 -15.18 -3.14
N GLU A 89 -11.00 -16.27 -3.91
CA GLU A 89 -10.32 -17.48 -3.48
C GLU A 89 -8.80 -17.26 -3.36
N LEU A 90 -8.23 -16.50 -4.31
CA LEU A 90 -6.84 -16.06 -4.24
C LEU A 90 -6.59 -15.28 -2.95
N GLU A 91 -7.41 -14.27 -2.64
CA GLU A 91 -7.24 -13.45 -1.44
C GLU A 91 -7.34 -14.29 -0.15
N LEU A 92 -8.34 -15.18 -0.04
CA LEU A 92 -8.49 -16.07 1.10
C LEU A 92 -7.26 -16.98 1.28
N THR A 93 -6.76 -17.54 0.17
CA THR A 93 -5.59 -18.43 0.17
C THR A 93 -4.31 -17.68 0.54
N VAL A 94 -4.11 -16.46 0.02
CA VAL A 94 -2.97 -15.60 0.37
C VAL A 94 -3.03 -15.21 1.85
N ARG A 95 -4.21 -14.88 2.37
CA ARG A 95 -4.42 -14.59 3.79
C ARG A 95 -4.10 -15.81 4.66
N ALA A 96 -4.51 -17.01 4.26
CA ALA A 96 -4.16 -18.24 4.96
C ALA A 96 -2.65 -18.50 4.94
N LEU A 97 -2.00 -18.34 3.78
CA LEU A 97 -0.58 -18.56 3.59
C LEU A 97 0.27 -17.62 4.46
N THR A 98 -0.03 -16.32 4.42
CA THR A 98 0.68 -15.30 5.20
C THR A 98 0.46 -15.45 6.71
N ARG A 99 -0.70 -15.95 7.15
CA ARG A 99 -0.96 -16.31 8.56
C ARG A 99 -0.23 -17.57 9.01
N LEU A 100 -0.04 -18.53 8.11
CA LEU A 100 0.65 -19.78 8.39
C LEU A 100 2.17 -19.57 8.50
N GLN A 101 2.72 -18.68 7.68
CA GLN A 101 4.14 -18.35 7.64
C GLN A 101 4.41 -16.83 7.73
N PRO A 102 4.07 -16.18 8.86
CA PRO A 102 4.13 -14.71 8.95
C PRO A 102 5.55 -14.17 8.82
N HIS A 103 6.56 -14.89 9.30
CA HIS A 103 7.95 -14.46 9.27
C HIS A 103 8.76 -14.88 8.03
N PHE A 104 8.09 -15.53 7.07
CA PHE A 104 8.72 -15.85 5.80
C PHE A 104 8.34 -14.78 4.79
N ILE A 105 9.32 -13.94 4.40
CA ILE A 105 9.05 -12.75 3.59
C ILE A 105 8.60 -13.06 2.15
N ALA A 106 8.91 -14.24 1.62
CA ALA A 106 8.70 -14.56 0.22
C ALA A 106 7.21 -14.58 -0.20
N PRO A 107 6.27 -15.20 0.56
CA PRO A 107 4.84 -15.05 0.31
C PRO A 107 4.37 -13.60 0.25
N TRP A 108 4.84 -12.73 1.16
CA TRP A 108 4.46 -11.32 1.17
C TRP A 108 4.94 -10.62 -0.09
N LEU A 109 6.22 -10.77 -0.46
CA LEU A 109 6.80 -10.16 -1.66
C LEU A 109 6.12 -10.67 -2.93
N PHE A 110 5.99 -11.99 -3.07
CA PHE A 110 5.45 -12.59 -4.27
C PHE A 110 3.97 -12.27 -4.46
N GLN A 111 3.14 -12.43 -3.42
CA GLN A 111 1.69 -12.23 -3.57
C GLN A 111 1.35 -10.75 -3.72
N SER A 112 2.14 -9.86 -3.11
CA SER A 112 1.98 -8.43 -3.34
C SER A 112 2.38 -8.02 -4.75
N TRP A 113 3.48 -8.58 -5.29
CA TRP A 113 3.85 -8.42 -6.69
C TRP A 113 2.72 -8.94 -7.59
N ASN A 114 2.18 -10.12 -7.28
CA ASN A 114 1.12 -10.73 -8.05
C ASN A 114 -0.10 -9.80 -8.16
N LEU A 115 -0.55 -9.24 -7.03
CA LEU A 115 -1.66 -8.28 -7.03
C LEU A 115 -1.32 -6.98 -7.79
N ALA A 116 -0.18 -6.36 -7.45
CA ALA A 116 0.17 -5.03 -7.98
C ALA A 116 0.71 -5.03 -9.42
N TYR A 117 1.13 -6.17 -9.96
CA TYR A 117 1.69 -6.27 -11.31
C TYR A 117 0.87 -7.20 -12.21
N ASN A 118 0.58 -8.43 -11.78
CA ASN A 118 -0.08 -9.39 -12.65
C ASN A 118 -1.59 -9.14 -12.69
N VAL A 119 -2.26 -9.20 -11.53
CA VAL A 119 -3.72 -9.02 -11.42
C VAL A 119 -4.13 -7.62 -11.85
N SER A 120 -3.40 -6.58 -11.43
CA SER A 120 -3.72 -5.20 -11.82
C SER A 120 -3.70 -4.96 -13.33
N VAL A 121 -2.95 -5.73 -14.11
CA VAL A 121 -2.86 -5.55 -15.57
C VAL A 121 -4.00 -6.28 -16.30
N GLU A 122 -4.59 -7.30 -15.66
CA GLU A 122 -5.76 -8.00 -16.17
C GLU A 122 -7.07 -7.21 -15.99
N ALA A 123 -7.07 -6.19 -15.13
CA ALA A 123 -8.22 -5.30 -14.97
C ALA A 123 -8.27 -4.28 -16.12
N ASP A 124 -9.42 -4.15 -16.78
CA ASP A 124 -9.59 -3.21 -17.91
C ASP A 124 -9.64 -1.75 -17.43
N ARG A 125 -10.38 -1.49 -16.33
CA ARG A 125 -10.63 -0.13 -15.84
C ARG A 125 -9.47 0.38 -14.97
N PRO A 126 -8.93 1.58 -15.23
CA PRO A 126 -7.83 2.15 -14.43
C PRO A 126 -8.08 2.21 -12.92
N ARG A 127 -9.34 2.44 -12.51
CA ARG A 127 -9.77 2.39 -11.10
C ARG A 127 -9.57 1.02 -10.46
N ASP A 128 -9.95 -0.04 -11.17
CA ASP A 128 -9.81 -1.41 -10.68
C ASP A 128 -8.33 -1.79 -10.59
N LYS A 129 -7.50 -1.32 -11.54
CA LYS A 129 -6.04 -1.45 -11.44
C LYS A 129 -5.51 -0.81 -10.17
N TYR A 130 -5.95 0.42 -9.88
CA TYR A 130 -5.56 1.15 -8.66
C TYR A 130 -5.93 0.36 -7.39
N PHE A 131 -7.13 -0.21 -7.33
CA PHE A 131 -7.56 -1.05 -6.21
C PHE A 131 -6.61 -2.22 -5.95
N TYR A 132 -6.23 -2.99 -6.98
CA TYR A 132 -5.30 -4.11 -6.83
C TYR A 132 -3.87 -3.67 -6.50
N ILE A 133 -3.41 -2.54 -7.06
CA ILE A 133 -2.12 -1.94 -6.75
C ILE A 133 -2.07 -1.56 -5.26
N ALA A 134 -3.06 -0.80 -4.78
CA ALA A 134 -3.18 -0.43 -3.38
C ALA A 134 -3.22 -1.67 -2.48
N ARG A 135 -4.00 -2.69 -2.86
CA ARG A 135 -4.10 -3.94 -2.11
C ARG A 135 -2.77 -4.70 -2.00
N GLY A 136 -1.98 -4.72 -3.07
CA GLY A 136 -0.62 -5.28 -3.06
C GLY A 136 0.32 -4.49 -2.14
N ILE A 137 0.27 -3.15 -2.19
CA ILE A 137 1.07 -2.28 -1.32
C ILE A 137 0.68 -2.48 0.16
N GLU A 138 -0.61 -2.56 0.49
CA GLU A 138 -1.11 -2.86 1.84
C GLU A 138 -0.69 -4.25 2.33
N LEU A 139 -0.64 -5.25 1.43
CA LEU A 139 -0.17 -6.58 1.77
C LEU A 139 1.33 -6.56 2.13
N LEU A 140 2.15 -5.80 1.41
CA LEU A 140 3.55 -5.56 1.80
C LEU A 140 3.66 -4.83 3.14
N ALA A 141 2.86 -3.77 3.36
CA ALA A 141 2.88 -3.03 4.61
C ALA A 141 2.53 -3.94 5.80
N ARG A 142 1.52 -4.81 5.66
CA ARG A 142 1.23 -5.88 6.64
C ARG A 142 2.41 -6.82 6.84
N GLY A 143 3.06 -7.23 5.75
CA GLY A 143 4.26 -8.05 5.78
C GLY A 143 5.41 -7.38 6.55
N GLU A 144 5.64 -6.09 6.35
CA GLU A 144 6.67 -5.30 7.05
C GLU A 144 6.41 -5.26 8.57
N ARG A 145 5.16 -5.06 8.98
CA ARG A 145 4.77 -5.09 10.40
C ARG A 145 5.09 -6.43 11.07
N GLN A 146 4.77 -7.53 10.39
CA GLN A 146 5.08 -8.88 10.87
C GLN A 146 6.59 -9.20 10.80
N ASN A 147 7.32 -8.51 9.93
CA ASN A 147 8.74 -8.72 9.65
C ASN A 147 9.55 -7.44 9.84
N ALA A 148 9.45 -6.84 11.02
CA ALA A 148 10.21 -5.63 11.34
C ALA A 148 11.70 -5.81 11.05
N ASN A 149 12.34 -4.72 10.60
CA ASN A 149 13.76 -4.64 10.23
C ASN A 149 14.14 -5.46 8.98
N GLN A 150 13.19 -5.73 8.08
CA GLN A 150 13.50 -6.28 6.75
C GLN A 150 13.59 -5.15 5.71
N PRO A 151 14.80 -4.80 5.24
CA PRO A 151 14.96 -3.71 4.27
C PRO A 151 14.27 -4.02 2.94
N ASP A 152 14.22 -5.28 2.52
CA ASP A 152 13.60 -5.69 1.25
C ASP A 152 12.10 -5.38 1.20
N LEU A 153 11.34 -5.68 2.26
CA LEU A 153 9.91 -5.37 2.32
C LEU A 153 9.67 -3.86 2.26
N ARG A 154 10.43 -3.09 3.07
CA ARG A 154 10.33 -1.62 3.10
C ARG A 154 10.62 -1.01 1.74
N TRP A 155 11.72 -1.43 1.12
CA TRP A 155 12.07 -0.95 -0.21
C TRP A 155 11.02 -1.34 -1.25
N SER A 156 10.47 -2.55 -1.21
CA SER A 156 9.40 -2.98 -2.12
C SER A 156 8.13 -2.15 -2.00
N ILE A 157 7.74 -1.73 -0.79
CA ILE A 157 6.57 -0.83 -0.58
C ILE A 157 6.81 0.49 -1.33
N GLY A 158 7.98 1.09 -1.15
CA GLY A 158 8.33 2.32 -1.85
C GLY A 158 8.41 2.11 -3.36
N PHE A 159 9.01 1.01 -3.81
CA PHE A 159 9.17 0.71 -5.23
C PHE A 159 7.82 0.53 -5.93
N TYR A 160 6.86 -0.19 -5.31
CA TYR A 160 5.54 -0.41 -5.90
C TYR A 160 4.78 0.92 -5.99
N THR A 161 4.82 1.71 -4.92
CA THR A 161 4.20 3.03 -4.89
C THR A 161 4.77 3.94 -5.99
N GLN A 162 6.09 4.06 -6.07
CA GLN A 162 6.76 4.86 -7.10
C GLN A 162 6.46 4.37 -8.52
N HIS A 163 6.58 3.07 -8.76
CA HIS A 163 6.52 2.51 -10.11
C HIS A 163 5.09 2.41 -10.63
N LYS A 164 4.17 1.85 -9.83
CA LYS A 164 2.80 1.56 -10.27
C LYS A 164 1.86 2.76 -10.17
N ILE A 165 2.18 3.76 -9.35
CA ILE A 165 1.37 4.97 -9.21
C ILE A 165 2.12 6.16 -9.81
N GLY A 166 3.35 6.40 -9.39
CA GLY A 166 4.14 7.56 -9.83
C GLY A 166 4.59 7.50 -11.30
N ARG A 167 4.84 6.31 -11.86
CA ARG A 167 5.42 6.12 -13.21
C ARG A 167 4.66 5.11 -14.09
N SER A 168 3.35 4.95 -13.85
CA SER A 168 2.49 4.05 -14.63
C SER A 168 2.32 4.50 -16.09
N ASP A 169 1.92 3.61 -16.99
CA ASP A 169 1.49 4.05 -18.34
C ASP A 169 0.26 4.96 -18.25
N GLU A 170 -0.61 4.73 -17.25
CA GLU A 170 -1.79 5.55 -16.92
C GLU A 170 -1.49 6.58 -15.83
N THR A 171 -0.27 7.12 -15.80
CA THR A 171 0.24 7.97 -14.69
C THR A 171 -0.72 9.08 -14.29
N ASN A 172 -1.35 9.80 -15.23
CA ASN A 172 -2.21 10.94 -14.88
C ASN A 172 -3.41 10.51 -14.03
N TYR A 173 -4.06 9.43 -14.45
CA TYR A 173 -5.19 8.85 -13.73
C TYR A 173 -4.74 8.30 -12.37
N GLN A 174 -3.68 7.47 -12.35
CA GLN A 174 -3.20 6.81 -11.13
C GLN A 174 -2.73 7.82 -10.07
N ARG A 175 -2.03 8.90 -10.47
CA ARG A 175 -1.64 9.99 -9.55
C ARG A 175 -2.85 10.76 -9.02
N SER A 176 -3.84 11.02 -9.87
CA SER A 176 -5.06 11.74 -9.46
C SER A 176 -5.88 10.92 -8.47
N VAL A 177 -6.11 9.63 -8.74
CA VAL A 177 -6.79 8.73 -7.80
C VAL A 177 -6.00 8.57 -6.50
N PHE A 178 -4.67 8.50 -6.57
CA PHE A 178 -3.82 8.48 -5.39
C PHE A 178 -3.95 9.72 -4.51
N GLN A 179 -4.14 10.89 -5.11
CA GLN A 179 -4.38 12.12 -4.37
C GLN A 179 -5.75 12.10 -3.69
N LEU A 180 -6.79 11.54 -4.33
CA LEU A 180 -8.11 11.36 -3.70
C LEU A 180 -8.05 10.49 -2.43
N SER A 181 -7.10 9.56 -2.34
CA SER A 181 -6.86 8.75 -1.15
C SER A 181 -6.45 9.56 0.07
N MET A 182 -5.84 10.73 -0.14
CA MET A 182 -5.34 11.62 0.91
C MET A 182 -6.33 12.73 1.26
N ILE A 183 -7.30 13.01 0.37
CA ILE A 183 -8.32 14.05 0.56
C ILE A 183 -9.50 13.50 1.37
N PRO A 184 -9.99 14.22 2.40
CA PRO A 184 -11.18 13.84 3.15
C PRO A 184 -12.41 13.66 2.23
N PRO A 185 -13.16 12.54 2.33
CA PRO A 185 -14.32 12.25 1.49
C PRO A 185 -15.34 13.39 1.36
N HIS A 186 -15.61 14.14 2.43
CA HIS A 186 -16.58 15.24 2.39
C HIS A 186 -16.13 16.42 1.50
N GLU A 187 -14.82 16.67 1.37
CA GLU A 187 -14.27 17.76 0.56
C GLU A 187 -14.37 17.47 -0.94
N ARG A 188 -14.29 16.18 -1.28
CA ARG A 188 -14.35 15.65 -2.65
C ARG A 188 -15.68 14.97 -2.97
N ASP A 189 -16.72 15.20 -2.17
CA ASP A 189 -18.07 14.68 -2.48
C ASP A 189 -18.61 15.40 -3.72
N PRO A 190 -18.94 14.67 -4.81
CA PRO A 190 -19.52 15.25 -6.01
C PRO A 190 -20.75 16.14 -5.77
N ALA A 191 -21.56 15.85 -4.74
CA ALA A 191 -22.76 16.63 -4.41
C ALA A 191 -22.44 18.06 -3.98
N ARG A 192 -21.20 18.33 -3.54
CA ARG A 192 -20.72 19.67 -3.18
C ARG A 192 -20.88 20.68 -4.32
N PHE A 193 -20.78 20.19 -5.55
CA PHE A 193 -20.76 21.00 -6.76
C PHE A 193 -22.13 21.14 -7.41
N TRP A 194 -23.20 20.68 -6.74
CA TRP A 194 -24.56 20.78 -7.25
C TRP A 194 -25.47 21.46 -6.24
N ILE A 195 -26.39 22.27 -6.77
CA ILE A 195 -27.49 22.88 -6.03
C ILE A 195 -28.74 22.13 -6.46
N PRO A 196 -29.34 21.30 -5.58
CA PRO A 196 -30.53 20.54 -5.94
C PRO A 196 -31.68 21.51 -6.27
N GLY A 197 -32.50 21.12 -7.26
CA GLY A 197 -33.72 21.85 -7.60
C GLY A 197 -34.64 22.05 -6.39
N ALA A 198 -35.30 23.21 -6.30
CA ALA A 198 -36.16 23.54 -5.17
C ALA A 198 -37.42 22.66 -5.10
N THR A 199 -37.87 22.15 -6.25
CA THR A 199 -39.08 21.34 -6.41
C THR A 199 -38.75 20.00 -7.08
N PRO A 200 -39.44 18.89 -6.77
CA PRO A 200 -39.27 17.63 -7.50
C PRO A 200 -39.53 17.81 -9.00
N GLY A 201 -38.46 17.76 -9.82
CA GLY A 201 -38.51 17.96 -11.28
C GLY A 201 -37.72 19.16 -11.79
N ASP A 202 -37.26 20.07 -10.93
CA ASP A 202 -36.36 21.16 -11.31
C ASP A 202 -34.94 20.63 -11.60
N GLU A 203 -34.30 21.17 -12.64
CA GLU A 203 -32.90 20.84 -12.97
C GLU A 203 -31.93 21.38 -11.91
N SER A 204 -31.02 20.52 -11.46
CA SER A 204 -29.95 20.91 -10.55
C SER A 204 -28.97 21.85 -11.24
N LYS A 205 -28.54 22.90 -10.52
CA LYS A 205 -27.60 23.89 -11.03
C LYS A 205 -26.19 23.60 -10.52
N PHE A 206 -25.19 23.83 -11.36
CA PHE A 206 -23.79 23.67 -10.96
C PHE A 206 -23.37 24.78 -10.00
N ASN A 207 -22.72 24.41 -8.90
CA ASN A 207 -22.25 25.34 -7.88
C ASN A 207 -20.80 25.78 -8.17
N TYR A 208 -20.66 26.82 -9.01
CA TYR A 208 -19.34 27.34 -9.39
C TYR A 208 -18.55 27.92 -8.21
N VAL A 209 -19.21 28.43 -7.16
CA VAL A 209 -18.54 29.02 -6.00
C VAL A 209 -17.83 27.93 -5.18
N GLU A 210 -18.51 26.81 -4.91
CA GLU A 210 -17.87 25.69 -4.21
C GLU A 210 -16.82 24.97 -5.07
N TYR A 211 -17.02 24.95 -6.39
CA TYR A 211 -16.02 24.43 -7.32
C TYR A 211 -14.74 25.27 -7.33
N GLU A 212 -14.87 26.61 -7.42
CA GLU A 212 -13.73 27.53 -7.32
C GLU A 212 -12.97 27.34 -6.01
N LYS A 213 -13.69 27.17 -4.90
CA LYS A 213 -13.08 26.89 -3.60
C LYS A 213 -12.31 25.57 -3.61
N PHE A 214 -12.88 24.51 -4.17
CA PHE A 214 -12.19 23.23 -4.34
C PHE A 214 -10.92 23.35 -5.20
N CYS A 215 -10.95 24.15 -6.28
CA CYS A 215 -9.76 24.42 -7.09
C CYS A 215 -8.64 25.12 -6.31
N LYS A 216 -9.00 26.01 -5.37
CA LYS A 216 -8.04 26.70 -4.50
C LYS A 216 -7.49 25.80 -3.39
N ASP A 217 -8.32 24.91 -2.87
CA ASP A 217 -7.93 23.97 -1.81
C ASP A 217 -7.04 22.84 -2.36
N HIS A 218 -7.28 22.38 -3.60
CA HIS A 218 -6.60 21.23 -4.23
C HIS A 218 -6.03 21.53 -5.64
N PRO A 219 -5.16 22.56 -5.79
CA PRO A 219 -4.70 23.03 -7.10
C PRO A 219 -3.91 22.00 -7.90
N GLN A 220 -3.07 21.16 -7.27
CA GLN A 220 -2.29 20.14 -7.98
C GLN A 220 -3.21 19.07 -8.58
N LEU A 221 -4.25 18.66 -7.85
CA LEU A 221 -5.22 17.68 -8.35
C LEU A 221 -5.96 18.22 -9.56
N VAL A 222 -6.56 19.40 -9.41
CA VAL A 222 -7.41 19.98 -10.45
C VAL A 222 -6.61 20.32 -11.70
N ARG A 223 -5.40 20.90 -11.54
CA ARG A 223 -4.50 21.17 -12.67
C ARG A 223 -4.09 19.88 -13.38
N ARG A 224 -3.73 18.83 -12.64
CA ARG A 224 -3.38 17.53 -13.22
C ARG A 224 -4.54 16.93 -14.00
N LEU A 225 -5.77 17.01 -13.47
CA LEU A 225 -6.95 16.53 -14.16
C LEU A 225 -7.21 17.32 -15.44
N ARG A 226 -7.04 18.65 -15.43
CA ARG A 226 -7.30 19.51 -16.60
C ARG A 226 -6.22 19.40 -17.67
N GLU A 227 -4.97 19.65 -17.31
CA GLU A 227 -3.87 19.86 -18.25
C GLU A 227 -3.07 18.59 -18.51
N GLY A 228 -3.21 17.58 -17.64
CA GLY A 228 -2.36 16.41 -17.65
C GLY A 228 -0.93 16.73 -17.24
N MET A 229 0.03 16.12 -17.94
CA MET A 229 1.46 16.34 -17.74
C MET A 229 2.10 16.81 -19.04
N HIS A 230 3.08 17.70 -18.93
CA HIS A 230 3.97 18.04 -20.02
C HIS A 230 4.81 16.81 -20.41
N ARG A 231 4.65 16.39 -21.67
CA ARG A 231 5.44 15.34 -22.32
C ARG A 231 6.07 15.92 -23.58
N ASP A 232 7.31 15.53 -23.86
CA ASP A 232 8.05 15.98 -25.05
C ASP A 232 7.30 15.64 -26.34
N ASN A 233 6.61 14.49 -26.36
CA ASN A 233 5.88 14.00 -27.52
C ASN A 233 4.40 14.39 -27.47
N LYS A 234 3.93 15.09 -28.51
CA LYS A 234 2.51 15.47 -28.66
C LYS A 234 1.55 14.27 -28.63
N ASN A 235 1.97 13.12 -29.16
CA ASN A 235 1.15 11.91 -29.17
C ASN A 235 1.01 11.29 -27.79
N GLU A 236 2.05 11.40 -26.95
CA GLU A 236 1.99 10.93 -25.56
C GLU A 236 1.06 11.81 -24.74
N ARG A 237 1.13 13.13 -24.91
CA ARG A 237 0.23 14.06 -24.23
C ARG A 237 -1.25 13.78 -24.56
N LYS A 238 -1.57 13.48 -25.82
CA LYS A 238 -2.95 13.13 -26.24
C LYS A 238 -3.48 11.81 -25.66
N ARG A 239 -2.60 10.93 -25.18
CA ARG A 239 -2.98 9.65 -24.55
C ARG A 239 -3.25 9.80 -23.06
N LEU A 240 -2.88 10.94 -22.47
CA LEU A 240 -3.12 11.18 -21.05
C LEU A 240 -4.62 11.37 -20.84
N PHE A 241 -5.11 10.76 -19.76
CA PHE A 241 -6.44 11.05 -19.26
C PHE A 241 -6.50 12.51 -18.81
N THR A 242 -7.46 13.30 -19.31
CA THR A 242 -7.72 14.68 -18.91
C THR A 242 -9.21 14.94 -18.83
N CYS A 243 -9.61 15.90 -18.00
CA CYS A 243 -10.97 16.41 -17.87
C CYS A 243 -11.03 17.79 -18.55
N GLU A 244 -11.78 17.89 -19.65
CA GLU A 244 -11.90 19.12 -20.44
C GLU A 244 -12.79 20.17 -19.76
N SER A 245 -13.76 19.72 -18.94
CA SER A 245 -14.72 20.57 -18.25
C SER A 245 -14.80 20.27 -16.75
N GLU A 246 -15.33 21.24 -16.02
CA GLU A 246 -15.62 21.14 -14.59
C GLU A 246 -16.53 19.95 -14.26
N ARG A 247 -17.48 19.63 -15.17
CA ARG A 247 -18.38 18.48 -15.01
C ARG A 247 -17.64 17.15 -15.11
N GLN A 248 -16.68 17.03 -16.02
CA GLN A 248 -15.86 15.81 -16.14
C GLN A 248 -14.97 15.62 -14.91
N VAL A 249 -14.54 16.70 -14.25
CA VAL A 249 -13.84 16.60 -12.95
C VAL A 249 -14.79 16.02 -11.89
N VAL A 250 -16.03 16.52 -11.81
CA VAL A 250 -17.02 16.00 -10.85
C VAL A 250 -17.39 14.55 -11.14
N GLU A 251 -17.55 14.16 -12.40
CA GLU A 251 -17.74 12.76 -12.82
C GLU A 251 -16.55 11.89 -12.38
N PHE A 252 -15.32 12.36 -12.56
CA PHE A 252 -14.13 11.66 -12.10
C PHE A 252 -14.13 11.45 -10.58
N LEU A 253 -14.56 12.46 -9.80
CA LEU A 253 -14.70 12.35 -8.34
C LEU A 253 -15.78 11.33 -7.95
N GLU A 254 -16.89 11.29 -8.67
CA GLU A 254 -17.99 10.34 -8.43
C GLU A 254 -17.56 8.90 -8.75
N ASP A 255 -16.96 8.70 -9.92
CA ASP A 255 -16.45 7.41 -10.37
C ASP A 255 -15.37 6.85 -9.44
N ASN A 256 -14.57 7.72 -8.82
CA ASN A 256 -13.48 7.37 -7.92
C ASN A 256 -13.77 7.71 -6.45
N TYR A 257 -15.04 7.84 -6.07
CA TYR A 257 -15.36 8.24 -4.70
C TYR A 257 -14.92 7.19 -3.66
N MET A 258 -15.16 5.91 -3.96
CA MET A 258 -14.77 4.77 -3.13
C MET A 258 -13.38 4.28 -3.55
N VAL A 259 -12.35 4.90 -2.97
CA VAL A 259 -10.94 4.55 -3.13
C VAL A 259 -10.31 4.22 -1.77
N PRO A 260 -9.34 3.30 -1.70
CA PRO A 260 -8.49 3.14 -0.52
C PRO A 260 -7.91 4.50 -0.10
N GLY A 261 -8.00 4.86 1.17
CA GLY A 261 -7.64 6.19 1.63
C GLY A 261 -7.29 6.29 3.11
N VAL A 262 -7.05 7.51 3.57
CA VAL A 262 -6.74 7.83 4.97
C VAL A 262 -8.01 7.84 5.83
N TYR A 263 -9.14 8.18 5.23
CA TYR A 263 -10.43 8.38 5.88
C TYR A 263 -11.42 7.28 5.51
N ARG A 264 -12.38 7.02 6.40
CA ARG A 264 -13.52 6.16 6.09
C ARG A 264 -14.44 6.88 5.11
N ALA A 265 -14.73 6.25 3.97
CA ALA A 265 -15.72 6.72 3.02
C ALA A 265 -16.95 5.79 3.05
N ASP A 266 -18.14 6.38 3.12
CA ASP A 266 -19.41 5.66 3.02
C ASP A 266 -19.91 5.66 1.57
N ALA A 267 -20.54 4.57 1.13
CA ALA A 267 -21.01 4.47 -0.25
C ALA A 267 -22.02 5.59 -0.59
N LEU A 268 -21.85 6.20 -1.76
CA LEU A 268 -22.77 7.23 -2.26
C LEU A 268 -24.16 6.61 -2.53
N VAL A 269 -25.21 7.29 -2.09
CA VAL A 269 -26.61 6.86 -2.27
C VAL A 269 -27.27 7.71 -3.36
N GLY A 270 -27.11 7.27 -4.60
CA GLY A 270 -27.68 7.92 -5.78
C GLY A 270 -26.80 9.04 -6.38
N PRO A 271 -27.26 9.63 -7.50
CA PRO A 271 -26.48 10.61 -8.27
C PRO A 271 -26.13 11.88 -7.50
N ALA A 272 -24.95 12.45 -7.77
CA ALA A 272 -24.45 13.68 -7.16
C ALA A 272 -25.43 14.87 -7.19
N ASP A 273 -26.07 15.10 -8.34
CA ASP A 273 -26.97 16.22 -8.61
C ASP A 273 -28.26 16.20 -7.78
N ARG A 274 -28.58 15.05 -7.14
CA ARG A 274 -29.79 14.84 -6.33
C ARG A 274 -29.50 14.71 -4.84
N ARG A 275 -28.24 14.73 -4.44
CA ARG A 275 -27.82 14.59 -3.05
C ARG A 275 -27.55 15.96 -2.44
N ALA A 276 -27.82 16.09 -1.14
CA ALA A 276 -27.43 17.27 -0.38
C ALA A 276 -26.00 17.07 0.15
N TRP A 277 -25.11 18.02 -0.13
CA TRP A 277 -23.79 18.08 0.49
C TRP A 277 -23.87 18.70 1.89
N LEU A 278 -23.12 18.13 2.82
CA LEU A 278 -23.07 18.54 4.22
C LEU A 278 -21.71 19.18 4.53
N PRO A 279 -21.58 20.52 4.50
CA PRO A 279 -20.29 21.22 4.58
C PRO A 279 -19.54 21.05 5.91
N ASN A 280 -20.26 20.78 7.01
CA ASN A 280 -19.68 20.66 8.35
C ASN A 280 -19.47 19.20 8.77
N THR A 281 -19.38 18.28 7.81
CA THR A 281 -19.13 16.87 8.09
C THR A 281 -17.70 16.68 8.56
N VAL A 282 -17.52 15.94 9.65
CA VAL A 282 -16.19 15.59 10.17
C VAL A 282 -15.85 14.17 9.73
N ASP A 283 -14.89 14.04 8.83
CA ASP A 283 -14.42 12.74 8.36
C ASP A 283 -13.61 12.02 9.44
N VAL A 284 -13.87 10.71 9.58
CA VAL A 284 -13.17 9.87 10.54
C VAL A 284 -11.97 9.21 9.87
N ALA A 285 -10.77 9.55 10.32
CA ALA A 285 -9.55 8.87 9.88
C ALA A 285 -9.60 7.38 10.27
N LEU A 286 -9.20 6.50 9.36
CA LEU A 286 -9.06 5.07 9.64
C LEU A 286 -7.99 4.82 10.71
N PRO A 287 -8.01 3.67 11.40
CA PRO A 287 -6.89 3.23 12.21
C PRO A 287 -5.59 3.26 11.40
N GLU A 288 -4.48 3.65 12.02
CA GLU A 288 -3.18 3.84 11.34
C GLU A 288 -2.80 2.67 10.41
N LEU A 289 -3.08 1.44 10.85
CA LEU A 289 -2.72 0.22 10.15
C LEU A 289 -3.57 -0.08 8.90
N GLU A 290 -4.72 0.59 8.78
CA GLU A 290 -5.71 0.47 7.71
C GLU A 290 -5.68 1.65 6.73
N ARG A 291 -4.89 2.70 7.02
CA ARG A 291 -4.77 3.88 6.14
C ARG A 291 -4.02 3.55 4.85
N PHE A 292 -4.47 4.16 3.77
CA PHE A 292 -3.75 4.23 2.49
C PHE A 292 -3.58 5.70 2.06
N PRO A 293 -2.40 6.16 1.60
CA PRO A 293 -1.15 5.40 1.44
C PRO A 293 -0.60 4.88 2.76
N ALA A 294 -0.03 3.67 2.72
CA ALA A 294 0.69 3.14 3.87
C ALA A 294 1.96 3.95 4.09
N LEU A 295 2.20 4.41 5.32
CA LEU A 295 3.37 5.20 5.70
C LEU A 295 4.12 4.53 6.87
N PRO A 296 5.45 4.72 6.98
CA PRO A 296 6.19 4.30 8.16
C PRO A 296 5.68 5.02 9.42
N SER A 297 5.61 4.32 10.55
CA SER A 297 5.22 4.95 11.83
C SER A 297 6.29 5.92 12.35
N ARG A 298 7.55 5.67 12.01
CA ARG A 298 8.70 6.52 12.33
C ARG A 298 9.78 6.39 11.28
N ILE A 299 10.58 7.44 11.13
CA ILE A 299 11.78 7.47 10.28
C ILE A 299 12.84 8.29 11.02
N ALA A 300 14.07 7.78 11.09
CA ALA A 300 15.17 8.48 11.77
C ALA A 300 15.64 9.74 11.00
N GLU A 301 15.64 9.70 9.66
CA GLU A 301 15.96 10.84 8.81
C GLU A 301 14.77 11.82 8.78
N ALA A 302 15.03 13.10 9.05
CA ALA A 302 14.02 14.15 9.00
C ALA A 302 13.62 14.49 7.54
N GLY A 303 12.43 15.09 7.38
CA GLY A 303 11.93 15.55 6.08
C GLY A 303 11.21 14.48 5.24
N TRP A 304 11.01 13.28 5.78
CA TRP A 304 10.18 12.24 5.18
C TRP A 304 8.84 12.10 5.89
N LEU A 305 7.83 11.61 5.16
CA LEU A 305 6.47 11.42 5.66
C LEU A 305 6.40 10.21 6.59
N THR A 306 5.65 10.37 7.67
CA THR A 306 5.29 9.31 8.61
C THR A 306 3.77 9.19 8.71
N SER A 307 3.27 8.13 9.33
CA SER A 307 1.83 7.92 9.53
C SER A 307 1.12 9.03 10.31
N GLY A 308 1.86 9.84 11.08
CA GLY A 308 1.38 11.02 11.80
C GLY A 308 1.61 12.34 11.06
N SER A 309 2.18 12.33 9.86
CA SER A 309 2.38 13.53 9.05
C SER A 309 1.06 14.01 8.46
N ASN A 310 0.89 15.33 8.37
CA ASN A 310 -0.17 15.89 7.53
C ASN A 310 0.19 15.65 6.05
N LEU A 311 -0.81 15.34 5.23
CA LEU A 311 -0.64 15.07 3.80
C LEU A 311 -1.24 16.23 3.00
N PRO A 312 -0.47 17.30 2.74
CA PRO A 312 -0.94 18.41 1.93
C PRO A 312 -1.09 17.99 0.46
N ASP A 313 -1.63 18.88 -0.36
CA ASP A 313 -1.83 18.68 -1.81
C ASP A 313 -0.53 18.33 -2.56
N GLU A 314 0.63 18.73 -2.01
CA GLU A 314 1.97 18.43 -2.52
C GLU A 314 2.42 16.98 -2.29
N ALA A 315 1.80 16.29 -1.31
CA ALA A 315 2.12 14.91 -0.99
C ALA A 315 1.79 14.00 -2.19
N ASP A 316 2.75 13.18 -2.59
CA ASP A 316 2.62 12.34 -3.78
C ASP A 316 3.18 10.93 -3.55
N ALA A 317 3.04 10.09 -4.57
CA ALA A 317 3.58 8.74 -4.58
C ALA A 317 5.11 8.68 -4.41
N PHE A 318 5.85 9.72 -4.80
CA PHE A 318 7.31 9.77 -4.73
C PHE A 318 7.81 10.10 -3.31
N LEU A 319 7.14 11.00 -2.59
CA LEU A 319 7.42 11.31 -1.19
C LEU A 319 7.03 10.13 -0.29
N VAL A 320 5.89 9.49 -0.54
CA VAL A 320 5.52 8.24 0.16
C VAL A 320 6.55 7.15 -0.11
N ALA A 321 6.95 6.96 -1.38
CA ALA A 321 7.98 5.99 -1.73
C ALA A 321 9.34 6.30 -1.08
N GLY A 322 9.76 7.57 -1.12
CA GLY A 322 10.98 8.07 -0.51
C GLY A 322 11.02 7.84 0.99
N SER A 323 9.89 7.99 1.67
CA SER A 323 9.73 7.70 3.10
C SER A 323 10.01 6.22 3.40
N TRP A 324 9.51 5.31 2.57
CA TRP A 324 9.81 3.89 2.67
C TRP A 324 11.25 3.53 2.28
N PHE A 325 11.83 4.22 1.29
CA PHE A 325 13.25 4.04 0.93
C PHE A 325 14.20 4.53 2.03
N ALA A 326 13.87 5.64 2.70
CA ALA A 326 14.62 6.12 3.85
C ALA A 326 14.49 5.14 5.02
N TYR A 327 13.27 4.67 5.29
CA TYR A 327 13.03 3.68 6.35
C TYR A 327 13.69 2.32 6.08
N SER A 328 13.89 1.95 4.81
CA SER A 328 14.62 0.73 4.45
C SER A 328 16.12 0.83 4.74
N GLN A 329 16.68 2.01 4.97
CA GLN A 329 18.09 2.18 5.35
C GLN A 329 18.37 1.83 6.82
N GLU A 330 17.40 2.03 7.72
CA GLU A 330 17.60 1.81 9.16
C GLU A 330 18.14 0.42 9.53
N PRO A 331 17.63 -0.69 8.96
CA PRO A 331 18.14 -2.02 9.26
C PRO A 331 19.39 -2.38 8.43
N ILE A 332 19.97 -1.47 7.66
CA ILE A 332 21.22 -1.71 6.92
C ILE A 332 22.37 -1.12 7.73
N PRO A 333 23.52 -1.83 7.88
CA PRO A 333 24.67 -1.22 8.53
C PRO A 333 25.12 0.05 7.80
N ALA A 334 25.68 0.98 8.58
CA ALA A 334 26.11 2.28 8.08
C ALA A 334 27.06 2.18 6.86
N PRO A 335 27.04 3.18 5.97
CA PRO A 335 27.91 3.20 4.79
C PRO A 335 29.40 3.16 5.15
N GLY A 336 30.14 2.31 4.44
CA GLY A 336 31.60 2.30 4.44
C GLY A 336 32.17 3.31 3.45
N LYS A 337 33.47 3.21 3.16
CA LYS A 337 34.19 4.16 2.30
C LYS A 337 33.85 4.04 0.80
N LEU A 338 33.50 2.84 0.34
CA LEU A 338 33.19 2.58 -1.08
C LEU A 338 31.66 2.52 -1.31
N PRO A 339 31.17 2.87 -2.51
CA PRO A 339 29.77 2.65 -2.89
C PRO A 339 29.33 1.20 -2.63
N GLY A 340 28.17 1.03 -1.99
CA GLY A 340 27.64 -0.28 -1.61
C GLY A 340 28.36 -0.98 -0.45
N SER A 341 29.53 -0.52 -0.01
CA SER A 341 30.24 -1.10 1.14
C SER A 341 29.55 -0.74 2.46
N THR A 342 29.53 -1.66 3.42
CA THR A 342 28.90 -1.47 4.74
C THR A 342 29.93 -1.59 5.84
N LEU A 343 29.77 -0.79 6.90
CA LEU A 343 30.47 -1.02 8.16
C LEU A 343 30.05 -2.38 8.76
N PRO A 344 30.83 -2.94 9.70
CA PRO A 344 30.43 -4.12 10.46
C PRO A 344 29.04 -3.96 11.09
N ILE A 345 28.33 -5.08 11.24
CA ILE A 345 27.05 -5.12 11.95
C ILE A 345 27.32 -4.80 13.42
N THR A 346 26.68 -3.76 13.96
CA THR A 346 26.76 -3.36 15.36
C THR A 346 25.63 -3.96 16.19
N ASP A 347 24.45 -4.15 15.58
CA ASP A 347 23.27 -4.74 16.22
C ASP A 347 22.70 -5.87 15.35
N PRO A 348 23.03 -7.15 15.62
CA PRO A 348 22.54 -8.28 14.84
C PRO A 348 21.01 -8.51 14.88
N ALA A 349 20.31 -7.96 15.88
CA ALA A 349 18.86 -8.11 16.00
C ALA A 349 18.11 -7.13 15.07
N ARG A 350 18.71 -5.97 14.78
CA ARG A 350 18.11 -4.93 13.93
C ARG A 350 18.75 -4.84 12.55
N GLN A 351 20.06 -5.07 12.46
CA GLN A 351 20.79 -4.86 11.22
C GLN A 351 20.97 -6.15 10.43
N ARG A 352 20.79 -6.05 9.12
CA ARG A 352 20.98 -7.12 8.16
C ARG A 352 21.71 -6.55 6.97
N ARG A 353 22.67 -7.31 6.43
CA ARG A 353 23.27 -6.98 5.14
C ARG A 353 22.40 -7.57 4.03
N PRO A 354 21.79 -6.73 3.16
CA PRO A 354 21.13 -7.23 1.97
C PRO A 354 22.10 -8.08 1.13
N ARG A 355 21.58 -9.12 0.48
CA ARG A 355 22.40 -9.97 -0.39
C ARG A 355 22.75 -9.22 -1.69
N ASN A 356 23.87 -9.58 -2.30
CA ASN A 356 24.29 -9.09 -3.63
C ASN A 356 24.39 -7.55 -3.72
N ILE A 357 24.06 -6.98 -4.89
CA ILE A 357 24.11 -5.54 -5.19
C ILE A 357 22.98 -4.73 -4.54
N THR A 358 22.05 -5.38 -3.84
CA THR A 358 20.83 -4.77 -3.29
C THR A 358 21.13 -3.60 -2.35
N THR A 359 22.23 -3.65 -1.60
CA THR A 359 22.66 -2.54 -0.74
C THR A 359 22.94 -1.25 -1.53
N LEU A 360 23.54 -1.37 -2.73
CA LEU A 360 23.80 -0.22 -3.59
C LEU A 360 22.49 0.38 -4.11
N ILE A 361 21.55 -0.48 -4.50
CA ILE A 361 20.21 -0.09 -4.94
C ILE A 361 19.52 0.67 -3.81
N PHE A 362 19.40 0.07 -2.62
CA PHE A 362 18.64 0.66 -1.53
C PHE A 362 19.16 2.04 -1.14
N ARG A 363 20.47 2.25 -1.10
CA ARG A 363 21.06 3.55 -0.72
C ARG A 363 20.84 4.69 -1.70
N ASN A 364 20.66 4.37 -2.98
CA ASN A 364 20.45 5.42 -3.98
C ASN A 364 18.99 5.91 -4.03
N TYR A 365 18.04 5.09 -3.56
CA TYR A 365 16.62 5.34 -3.79
C TYR A 365 16.01 6.52 -3.00
N PRO A 366 16.44 6.85 -1.76
CA PRO A 366 15.97 8.07 -1.10
C PRO A 366 16.25 9.34 -1.92
N ALA A 367 17.46 9.46 -2.46
CA ALA A 367 17.82 10.58 -3.34
C ALA A 367 17.04 10.54 -4.67
N GLN A 368 16.85 9.36 -5.25
CA GLN A 368 16.05 9.18 -6.46
C GLN A 368 14.58 9.59 -6.26
N ALA A 369 13.99 9.29 -5.11
CA ALA A 369 12.61 9.69 -4.81
C ALA A 369 12.45 11.22 -4.79
N ARG A 370 13.41 11.96 -4.20
CA ARG A 370 13.41 13.43 -4.26
C ARG A 370 13.57 13.95 -5.69
N ARG A 371 14.44 13.32 -6.48
CA ARG A 371 14.59 13.65 -7.91
C ARG A 371 13.28 13.45 -8.66
N TYR A 372 12.63 12.31 -8.51
CA TYR A 372 11.36 12.03 -9.18
C TYR A 372 10.23 12.96 -8.73
N HIS A 373 10.19 13.33 -7.44
CA HIS A 373 9.26 14.33 -6.94
C HIS A 373 9.47 15.69 -7.65
N ALA A 374 10.73 16.13 -7.78
CA ALA A 374 11.06 17.37 -8.49
C ALA A 374 10.74 17.29 -9.99
N GLU A 375 11.10 16.18 -10.65
CA GLU A 375 10.74 15.91 -12.06
C GLU A 375 9.22 15.94 -12.25
N ARG A 376 8.45 15.35 -11.34
CA ARG A 376 6.98 15.36 -11.36
C ARG A 376 6.42 16.77 -11.25
N LEU A 377 6.91 17.58 -10.31
CA LEU A 377 6.47 18.97 -10.16
C LEU A 377 6.76 19.78 -11.42
N GLN A 378 7.91 19.55 -12.07
CA GLN A 378 8.22 20.17 -13.36
C GLN A 378 7.31 19.67 -14.49
N GLU A 379 7.07 18.36 -14.59
CA GLU A 379 6.14 17.77 -15.58
C GLU A 379 4.72 18.32 -15.43
N GLU A 380 4.29 18.67 -14.22
CA GLU A 380 2.95 19.20 -13.91
C GLU A 380 2.91 20.74 -13.85
N GLY A 381 3.98 21.42 -14.26
CA GLY A 381 4.03 22.88 -14.41
C GLY A 381 4.09 23.67 -13.10
N TRP A 382 4.51 23.06 -11.99
CA TRP A 382 4.55 23.72 -10.67
C TRP A 382 5.76 24.64 -10.45
N TYR A 383 6.68 24.69 -11.41
CA TYR A 383 7.79 25.65 -11.42
C TYR A 383 7.68 26.66 -12.56
N ASP A 384 6.49 26.80 -13.15
CA ASP A 384 6.27 27.75 -14.23
C ASP A 384 6.36 29.19 -13.69
N GLU A 385 6.89 30.11 -14.49
CA GLU A 385 7.07 31.52 -14.10
C GLU A 385 5.71 32.25 -13.92
N GLU A 386 4.65 31.75 -14.54
CA GLU A 386 3.30 32.32 -14.51
C GLU A 386 2.37 31.47 -13.62
N PRO A 387 1.50 32.11 -12.80
CA PRO A 387 0.51 31.38 -12.02
C PRO A 387 -0.49 30.68 -12.94
N TRP A 388 -0.95 29.49 -12.54
CA TRP A 388 -1.93 28.73 -13.31
C TRP A 388 -3.26 29.49 -13.44
N ASP A 389 -3.65 29.82 -14.68
CA ASP A 389 -4.89 30.53 -14.99
C ASP A 389 -6.07 29.55 -15.20
N ALA A 390 -6.92 29.46 -14.17
CA ALA A 390 -8.16 28.69 -14.21
C ALA A 390 -9.38 29.51 -14.68
N SER A 391 -9.22 30.81 -15.00
CA SER A 391 -10.33 31.73 -15.27
C SER A 391 -11.23 31.29 -16.43
N GLU A 392 -10.71 30.52 -17.39
CA GLU A 392 -11.47 30.00 -18.52
C GLU A 392 -12.72 29.21 -18.10
N TRP A 393 -12.63 28.37 -17.06
CA TRP A 393 -13.76 27.61 -16.52
C TRP A 393 -14.82 28.49 -15.83
N PHE A 394 -14.48 29.76 -15.57
CA PHE A 394 -15.35 30.71 -14.88
C PHE A 394 -15.78 31.89 -15.77
N ARG A 395 -15.33 31.98 -17.02
CA ARG A 395 -15.59 33.15 -17.91
C ARG A 395 -17.06 33.49 -18.10
N GLU A 396 -17.94 32.49 -18.08
CA GLU A 396 -19.38 32.65 -18.24
C GLU A 396 -20.16 32.27 -16.97
N SER A 397 -19.48 31.95 -15.87
CA SER A 397 -20.14 31.48 -14.66
C SER A 397 -20.55 32.63 -13.74
N GLN A 398 -21.77 32.51 -13.20
CA GLN A 398 -22.34 33.46 -12.26
C GLN A 398 -22.63 32.75 -10.93
N ASP A 399 -22.38 33.44 -9.82
CA ASP A 399 -22.83 33.00 -8.51
C ASP A 399 -24.37 33.03 -8.41
N LEU A 400 -24.91 32.50 -7.31
CA LEU A 400 -26.36 32.50 -7.05
C LEU A 400 -27.00 33.91 -7.04
N ALA A 401 -26.18 34.96 -6.89
CA ALA A 401 -26.60 36.35 -6.90
C ALA A 401 -26.37 37.04 -8.26
N GLY A 402 -25.98 36.31 -9.31
CA GLY A 402 -25.74 36.82 -10.66
C GLY A 402 -24.40 37.55 -10.84
N ARG A 403 -23.46 37.45 -9.90
CA ARG A 403 -22.13 38.07 -9.98
C ARG A 403 -21.15 37.13 -10.67
N SER A 404 -20.23 37.66 -11.47
CA SER A 404 -19.16 36.88 -12.09
C SER A 404 -18.31 36.19 -11.02
N VAL A 405 -18.11 34.88 -11.15
CA VAL A 405 -17.10 34.13 -10.40
C VAL A 405 -15.73 34.50 -10.96
N LYS A 406 -14.75 34.83 -10.10
CA LYS A 406 -13.48 35.46 -10.51
C LYS A 406 -12.30 34.51 -10.46
#